data_AF-A0A8H7EZX4-F1
#
_entry.id   AF-A0A8H7EZX4-F1
#
_cell.length_a   1.000
_cell.length_b   1.000
_cell.length_c   1.000
_cell.angle_alpha   90.00
_cell.angle_beta   90.00
_cell.angle_gamma   90.00
#
_symmetry.space_group_name_H-M   'P 1'
#
loop_
_entity.id
_entity.type
_entity.pdbx_description
1 polymer ?
#
loop_
_entity_poly.entity_id
_entity_poly.type
_entity_poly.pdbx_seq_one_letter_code
_entity_poly.pdbx_strand_id
1 'polypeptide(L)'
;MKTTTLRRSKRIKESLESQQVEKSDAKLSETTPASNSQISEPQSKYAAGNQAYLQQMTEIPLDTLHEILRHLDPMDLLNLSWANKNLNALIMERSARYIWKESFERLYASDIPPPQCPEELNLAQYARFLFHMTCMVCNKGTSNKVSWRMRLRVCLKCLDGHLFARTNDFKHEYPTISAHYVTYYLVADMQNGTQKSFDERITSLARRAEGETVFQAWEKRHLEDLKDLAGVDRQNAILAKLEGLGWKESEIIEMYGGGFPADLAGFWVRRKLTDADWRKIRPKILSQLKAKRKQVIEKKIRMHFPNRLQKFREKFDEWTKTQTMSSILLPHPHDIVVMEPFRSIVFDSYAETAEFKLDDIDRLAKEWIESRNKFIFFLLPIHLQERYRTTDFLSGEPLSRLVFLRRGNRLRLRKLLEGQYFYYKRSDLQPADLKIFQMLPDPSPWNWSKELVEFGYEFTGVFGSTDHW
;
A
#
# COMPACT_ATOMS: atom_id res chain seq x y z
N MET A 1 -2.81 17.23 -22.97
CA MET A 1 -3.51 18.04 -21.94
C MET A 1 -3.08 17.72 -20.50
N LYS A 2 -3.10 16.46 -20.01
CA LYS A 2 -2.68 16.12 -18.62
C LYS A 2 -1.22 16.47 -18.22
N THR A 3 -0.37 16.89 -19.15
CA THR A 3 1.07 17.12 -18.95
C THR A 3 1.43 18.43 -18.24
N THR A 4 0.63 19.48 -18.37
CA THR A 4 0.94 20.80 -17.80
C THR A 4 0.74 20.81 -16.27
N THR A 5 -0.37 20.23 -15.80
CA THR A 5 -0.68 20.06 -14.37
C THR A 5 0.39 19.22 -13.64
N LEU A 6 0.93 18.18 -14.30
CA LEU A 6 2.02 17.36 -13.77
C LEU A 6 3.38 18.11 -13.64
N ARG A 7 3.62 19.16 -14.44
CA ARG A 7 4.80 20.03 -14.24
C ARG A 7 4.60 20.99 -13.07
N ARG A 8 3.41 21.59 -12.96
CA ARG A 8 3.05 22.55 -11.91
C ARG A 8 3.08 21.94 -10.50
N SER A 9 2.55 20.72 -10.34
CA SER A 9 2.61 20.02 -9.04
C SER A 9 4.04 19.70 -8.59
N LYS A 10 4.93 19.33 -9.51
CA LYS A 10 6.32 18.99 -9.20
C LYS A 10 7.14 20.20 -8.70
N ARG A 11 6.98 21.38 -9.31
CA ARG A 11 7.73 22.59 -8.89
C ARG A 11 7.26 23.16 -7.56
N ILE A 12 5.95 23.18 -7.29
CA ILE A 12 5.40 23.65 -6.01
C ILE A 12 5.94 22.78 -4.86
N LYS A 13 6.08 21.47 -5.09
CA LYS A 13 6.68 20.50 -4.17
C LYS A 13 8.17 20.79 -3.89
N GLU A 14 8.97 21.05 -4.92
CA GLU A 14 10.39 21.41 -4.79
C GLU A 14 10.59 22.75 -4.03
N SER A 15 9.71 23.74 -4.26
CA SER A 15 9.71 25.04 -3.56
C SER A 15 9.34 24.91 -2.08
N LEU A 16 8.34 24.09 -1.74
CA LEU A 16 7.93 23.82 -0.35
C LEU A 16 8.93 22.92 0.39
N GLU A 17 9.60 22.00 -0.31
CA GLU A 17 10.68 21.17 0.25
C GLU A 17 11.87 22.03 0.70
N SER A 18 12.28 22.98 -0.15
CA SER A 18 13.37 23.92 0.13
C SER A 18 13.14 24.75 1.41
N GLN A 19 11.89 25.02 1.78
CA GLN A 19 11.52 25.81 2.95
C GLN A 19 11.35 24.98 4.25
N GLN A 20 11.51 23.65 4.21
CA GLN A 20 11.33 22.77 5.38
C GLN A 20 12.65 22.24 5.98
N VAL A 21 13.80 22.49 5.36
CA VAL A 21 15.09 21.92 5.78
C VAL A 21 15.77 22.73 6.91
N GLU A 22 15.54 24.04 7.01
CA GLU A 22 16.24 24.94 7.97
C GLU A 22 15.73 24.89 9.43
N LYS A 23 15.13 23.78 9.87
CA LYS A 23 14.77 23.58 11.29
C LYS A 23 15.11 22.19 11.81
N SER A 24 16.36 22.04 12.23
CA SER A 24 16.81 21.04 13.21
C SER A 24 17.66 21.72 14.29
N ASP A 25 17.64 21.18 15.51
CA ASP A 25 17.96 21.95 16.71
C ASP A 25 19.46 22.18 16.95
N ALA A 26 19.86 23.45 17.07
CA ALA A 26 21.14 23.86 17.66
C ALA A 26 20.93 24.22 19.13
N LYS A 27 21.42 23.36 20.04
CA LYS A 27 21.23 23.51 21.50
C LYS A 27 22.36 24.35 22.10
N LEU A 28 22.02 25.42 22.79
CA LEU A 28 22.99 26.37 23.36
C LEU A 28 23.48 25.93 24.75
N SER A 29 24.79 26.04 25.01
CA SER A 29 25.38 25.94 26.36
C SER A 29 26.75 26.65 26.42
N GLU A 30 26.87 27.61 27.33
CA GLU A 30 28.10 28.32 27.71
C GLU A 30 28.86 27.48 28.78
N THR A 31 30.14 27.65 29.14
CA THR A 31 31.23 28.61 28.82
C THR A 31 32.48 27.82 28.31
N THR A 32 33.78 28.16 28.33
CA THR A 32 34.67 29.20 28.93
C THR A 32 35.93 29.35 28.02
N PRO A 33 36.76 30.42 28.10
CA PRO A 33 37.79 30.72 27.09
C PRO A 33 39.26 30.52 27.53
N ALA A 34 40.18 30.31 26.56
CA ALA A 34 41.60 30.68 26.65
C ALA A 34 42.33 30.72 25.27
N SER A 35 43.44 31.47 25.21
CA SER A 35 44.60 31.38 24.29
C SER A 35 44.41 31.32 22.75
N ASN A 36 44.23 32.50 22.17
CA ASN A 36 44.95 33.05 21.01
C ASN A 36 45.96 32.16 20.22
N SER A 37 45.71 31.94 18.92
CA SER A 37 46.74 31.69 17.89
C SER A 37 46.23 32.04 16.49
N GLN A 38 46.97 32.84 15.71
CA GLN A 38 46.60 33.25 14.35
C GLN A 38 46.86 32.12 13.33
N ILE A 39 45.82 31.66 12.61
CA ILE A 39 45.95 30.86 11.38
C ILE A 39 44.92 31.39 10.35
N SER A 40 45.33 31.41 9.07
CA SER A 40 44.65 32.07 7.95
C SER A 40 43.27 31.52 7.57
N GLU A 41 42.39 32.39 7.07
CA GLU A 41 41.10 32.01 6.48
C GLU A 41 41.24 31.05 5.28
N PRO A 42 40.54 29.90 5.27
CA PRO A 42 40.37 29.10 4.07
C PRO A 42 39.28 29.69 3.19
N GLN A 43 39.66 30.49 2.18
CA GLN A 43 38.72 31.07 1.21
C GLN A 43 37.84 29.99 0.55
N SER A 44 36.52 30.11 0.70
CA SER A 44 35.56 29.13 0.20
C SER A 44 35.46 29.15 -1.33
N LYS A 45 36.16 28.20 -1.97
CA LYS A 45 36.12 28.00 -3.43
C LYS A 45 34.75 27.54 -3.98
N TYR A 46 33.80 27.21 -3.10
CA TYR A 46 32.49 26.66 -3.48
C TYR A 46 31.49 27.69 -4.03
N ALA A 47 31.76 29.00 -3.90
CA ALA A 47 30.87 30.03 -4.44
C ALA A 47 31.07 30.31 -5.94
N ALA A 48 32.29 30.13 -6.47
CA ALA A 48 32.68 30.63 -7.78
C ALA A 48 31.96 29.93 -8.96
N GLY A 49 31.73 28.63 -8.89
CA GLY A 49 31.13 27.85 -9.99
C GLY A 49 29.71 28.29 -10.35
N ASN A 50 28.90 28.64 -9.35
CA ASN A 50 27.52 29.10 -9.58
C ASN A 50 27.45 30.53 -10.13
N GLN A 51 28.45 31.38 -9.87
CA GLN A 51 28.49 32.72 -10.45
C GLN A 51 28.75 32.69 -11.96
N ALA A 52 29.67 31.83 -12.43
CA ALA A 52 29.93 31.68 -13.86
C ALA A 52 28.69 31.22 -14.65
N TYR A 53 27.95 30.22 -14.14
CA TYR A 53 26.72 29.74 -14.79
C TYR A 53 25.60 30.79 -14.80
N LEU A 54 25.51 31.62 -13.75
CA LEU A 54 24.55 32.74 -13.69
C LEU A 54 24.97 33.94 -14.57
N GLN A 55 26.26 34.11 -14.87
CA GLN A 55 26.74 35.07 -15.87
C GLN A 55 26.37 34.60 -17.29
N GLN A 56 26.53 33.32 -17.60
CA GLN A 56 26.10 32.73 -18.88
C GLN A 56 24.58 32.87 -19.13
N MET A 57 23.74 32.83 -18.09
CA MET A 57 22.31 33.13 -18.24
C MET A 57 22.02 34.56 -18.77
N THR A 58 22.95 35.50 -18.61
CA THR A 58 22.87 36.86 -19.18
C THR A 58 23.62 37.04 -20.50
N GLU A 59 24.24 35.98 -21.03
CA GLU A 59 24.77 35.91 -22.41
C GLU A 59 23.72 35.42 -23.41
N ILE A 60 22.58 34.91 -22.92
CA ILE A 60 21.43 34.46 -23.73
C ILE A 60 20.73 35.68 -24.37
N PRO A 61 20.42 35.67 -25.68
CA PRO A 61 19.64 36.73 -26.32
C PRO A 61 18.29 36.98 -25.64
N LEU A 62 17.93 38.26 -25.50
CA LEU A 62 16.74 38.74 -24.76
C LEU A 62 15.47 37.98 -25.16
N ASP A 63 15.25 37.79 -26.46
CA ASP A 63 14.07 37.11 -27.01
C ASP A 63 14.00 35.63 -26.60
N THR A 64 15.16 34.94 -26.55
CA THR A 64 15.24 33.54 -26.11
C THR A 64 15.00 33.43 -24.61
N LEU A 65 15.48 34.38 -23.80
CA LEU A 65 15.18 34.42 -22.38
C LEU A 65 13.69 34.72 -22.14
N HIS A 66 13.09 35.65 -22.88
CA HIS A 66 11.66 35.94 -22.84
C HIS A 66 10.79 34.74 -23.25
N GLU A 67 11.20 34.00 -24.30
CA GLU A 67 10.56 32.75 -24.73
C GLU A 67 10.58 31.71 -23.59
N ILE A 68 11.70 31.55 -22.88
CA ILE A 68 11.78 30.64 -21.73
C ILE A 68 10.87 31.13 -20.58
N LEU A 69 10.91 32.43 -20.26
CA LEU A 69 10.18 33.02 -19.14
C LEU A 69 8.66 32.91 -19.29
N ARG A 70 8.09 33.07 -20.50
CA ARG A 70 6.62 33.01 -20.69
C ARG A 70 6.01 31.63 -20.42
N HIS A 71 6.83 30.58 -20.42
CA HIS A 71 6.45 29.21 -20.03
C HIS A 71 6.54 28.94 -18.52
N LEU A 72 6.95 29.92 -17.70
CA LEU A 72 7.01 29.81 -16.24
C LEU A 72 5.74 30.33 -15.58
N ASP A 73 5.29 29.70 -14.50
CA ASP A 73 4.06 30.11 -13.80
C ASP A 73 4.31 31.39 -12.96
N PRO A 74 3.28 32.18 -12.58
CA PRO A 74 3.49 33.50 -12.00
C PRO A 74 4.29 33.51 -10.68
N MET A 75 4.26 32.40 -9.94
CA MET A 75 5.08 32.19 -8.74
C MET A 75 6.56 31.96 -9.09
N ASP A 76 6.86 31.20 -10.16
CA ASP A 76 8.23 30.96 -10.63
C ASP A 76 8.86 32.27 -11.15
N LEU A 77 8.10 33.06 -11.93
CA LEU A 77 8.51 34.39 -12.39
C LEU A 77 8.85 35.33 -11.22
N LEU A 78 7.98 35.35 -10.20
CA LEU A 78 8.20 36.17 -9.01
C LEU A 78 9.47 35.74 -8.25
N ASN A 79 9.67 34.44 -8.04
CA ASN A 79 10.84 33.90 -7.36
C ASN A 79 12.15 34.19 -8.14
N LEU A 80 12.16 34.01 -9.46
CA LEU A 80 13.31 34.37 -10.30
C LEU A 80 13.62 35.87 -10.26
N SER A 81 12.59 36.71 -10.23
CA SER A 81 12.77 38.17 -10.07
C SER A 81 13.41 38.55 -8.73
N TRP A 82 13.39 37.69 -7.72
CA TRP A 82 14.07 37.94 -6.44
C TRP A 82 15.43 37.25 -6.33
N ALA A 83 15.70 36.25 -7.16
CA ALA A 83 16.96 35.49 -7.14
C ALA A 83 18.16 36.24 -7.75
N ASN A 84 17.94 37.11 -8.75
CA ASN A 84 19.02 37.84 -9.45
C ASN A 84 18.56 39.25 -9.83
N LYS A 85 19.40 40.27 -9.59
CA LYS A 85 19.12 41.67 -9.94
C LYS A 85 18.89 41.90 -11.44
N ASN A 86 19.62 41.19 -12.30
CA ASN A 86 19.49 41.33 -13.75
C ASN A 86 18.16 40.73 -14.24
N LEU A 87 17.79 39.56 -13.68
CA LEU A 87 16.46 38.97 -13.90
C LEU A 87 15.34 39.83 -13.28
N ASN A 88 15.57 40.51 -12.16
CA ASN A 88 14.61 41.45 -11.58
C ASN A 88 14.30 42.60 -12.55
N ALA A 89 15.34 43.28 -13.03
CA ALA A 89 15.19 44.41 -13.95
C ALA A 89 14.41 44.01 -15.21
N LEU A 90 14.78 42.87 -15.80
CA LEU A 90 14.17 42.32 -17.01
C LEU A 90 12.73 41.85 -16.80
N ILE A 91 12.46 41.01 -15.77
CA ILE A 91 11.11 40.46 -15.52
C ILE A 91 10.12 41.54 -15.05
N MET A 92 10.59 42.63 -14.43
CA MET A 92 9.76 43.74 -13.94
C MET A 92 9.66 44.92 -14.92
N GLU A 93 10.33 44.87 -16.06
CA GLU A 93 10.25 45.94 -17.07
C GLU A 93 8.88 45.97 -17.75
N ARG A 94 8.49 47.15 -18.28
CA ARG A 94 7.28 47.32 -19.09
C ARG A 94 7.27 46.42 -20.33
N SER A 95 8.44 46.14 -20.91
CA SER A 95 8.64 45.22 -22.04
C SER A 95 8.14 43.80 -21.70
N ALA A 96 8.47 43.28 -20.53
CA ALA A 96 8.10 41.96 -20.03
C ALA A 96 6.63 41.81 -19.61
N ARG A 97 5.77 42.83 -19.77
CA ARG A 97 4.35 42.76 -19.35
C ARG A 97 3.58 41.61 -20.01
N TYR A 98 3.93 41.22 -21.24
CA TYR A 98 3.28 40.09 -21.94
C TYR A 98 3.67 38.73 -21.34
N ILE A 99 4.90 38.58 -20.82
CA ILE A 99 5.38 37.35 -20.15
C ILE A 99 4.45 37.03 -18.97
N TRP A 100 4.15 38.04 -18.14
CA TRP A 100 3.18 37.91 -17.06
C TRP A 100 1.76 37.63 -17.57
N LYS A 101 1.33 38.24 -18.68
CA LYS A 101 -0.01 38.03 -19.26
C LYS A 101 -0.18 36.59 -19.73
N GLU A 102 0.73 36.07 -20.54
CA GLU A 102 0.72 34.67 -21.01
C GLU A 102 0.81 33.67 -19.85
N SER A 103 1.63 33.98 -18.84
CA SER A 103 1.75 33.19 -17.61
C SER A 103 0.42 33.09 -16.84
N PHE A 104 -0.32 34.19 -16.73
CA PHE A 104 -1.66 34.20 -16.15
C PHE A 104 -2.73 33.58 -17.07
N GLU A 105 -2.65 33.72 -18.38
CA GLU A 105 -3.59 33.10 -19.34
C GLU A 105 -3.52 31.57 -19.30
N ARG A 106 -2.32 30.99 -19.26
CA ARG A 106 -2.13 29.54 -19.03
C ARG A 106 -2.71 29.08 -17.69
N LEU A 107 -2.78 29.96 -16.69
CA LEU A 107 -3.28 29.68 -15.35
C LEU A 107 -4.80 29.83 -15.25
N TYR A 108 -5.41 30.80 -15.95
CA TYR A 108 -6.87 30.90 -16.12
C TYR A 108 -7.44 29.75 -16.97
N ALA A 109 -6.62 29.09 -17.79
CA ALA A 109 -6.98 27.87 -18.53
C ALA A 109 -6.83 26.56 -17.71
N SER A 110 -6.59 26.63 -16.39
CA SER A 110 -6.52 25.45 -15.52
C SER A 110 -7.83 25.15 -14.80
N ASP A 111 -8.03 23.92 -14.33
CA ASP A 111 -9.29 23.42 -13.77
C ASP A 111 -9.81 24.20 -12.53
N ILE A 112 -8.90 24.91 -11.85
CA ILE A 112 -9.20 25.81 -10.72
C ILE A 112 -8.54 27.16 -11.00
N PRO A 113 -9.16 28.01 -11.85
CA PRO A 113 -8.58 29.28 -12.24
C PRO A 113 -8.66 30.26 -11.06
N PRO A 114 -7.62 31.08 -10.82
CA PRO A 114 -7.71 32.19 -9.88
C PRO A 114 -8.70 33.25 -10.39
N PRO A 115 -9.20 34.14 -9.51
CA PRO A 115 -10.01 35.28 -9.93
C PRO A 115 -9.24 36.17 -10.91
N GLN A 116 -9.95 36.98 -11.69
CA GLN A 116 -9.29 37.92 -12.60
C GLN A 116 -8.51 38.99 -11.82
N CYS A 117 -7.38 39.43 -12.37
CA CYS A 117 -6.51 40.43 -11.76
C CYS A 117 -7.26 41.76 -11.56
N PRO A 118 -7.39 42.27 -10.32
CA PRO A 118 -7.97 43.58 -10.07
C PRO A 118 -7.11 44.69 -10.69
N GLU A 119 -7.75 45.71 -11.27
CA GLU A 119 -7.11 46.81 -12.02
C GLU A 119 -6.10 47.62 -11.19
N GLU A 120 -6.31 47.70 -9.88
CA GLU A 120 -5.45 48.39 -8.91
C GLU A 120 -4.21 47.56 -8.51
N LEU A 121 -4.03 46.35 -9.05
CA LEU A 121 -2.84 45.51 -8.92
C LEU A 121 -2.21 45.24 -10.29
N ASN A 122 -0.88 45.35 -10.38
CA ASN A 122 -0.17 44.78 -11.52
C ASN A 122 0.00 43.26 -11.37
N LEU A 123 0.26 42.54 -12.46
CA LEU A 123 0.31 41.06 -12.47
C LEU A 123 1.38 40.48 -11.52
N ALA A 124 2.51 41.17 -11.29
CA ALA A 124 3.54 40.72 -10.35
C ALA A 124 3.11 40.90 -8.89
N GLN A 125 2.46 42.04 -8.56
CA GLN A 125 1.81 42.25 -7.27
C GLN A 125 0.67 41.23 -7.05
N TYR A 126 -0.06 40.89 -8.10
CA TYR A 126 -1.16 39.94 -8.06
C TYR A 126 -0.67 38.50 -7.85
N ALA A 127 0.37 38.06 -8.56
CA ALA A 127 1.04 36.78 -8.33
C ALA A 127 1.52 36.65 -6.87
N ARG A 128 2.12 37.73 -6.35
CA ARG A 128 2.54 37.80 -4.94
C ARG A 128 1.36 37.71 -3.97
N PHE A 129 0.26 38.40 -4.27
CA PHE A 129 -0.94 38.43 -3.45
C PHE A 129 -1.68 37.07 -3.44
N LEU A 130 -1.70 36.34 -4.55
CA LEU A 130 -2.25 34.99 -4.63
C LEU A 130 -1.36 33.94 -3.95
N PHE A 131 -0.07 33.90 -4.30
CA PHE A 131 0.76 32.71 -4.08
C PHE A 131 1.83 32.86 -3.00
N HIS A 132 2.22 34.07 -2.59
CA HIS A 132 3.37 34.28 -1.70
C HIS A 132 2.98 34.60 -0.26
N MET A 133 3.64 33.97 0.72
CA MET A 133 3.35 34.12 2.15
C MET A 133 4.17 35.23 2.84
N THR A 134 4.59 36.28 2.11
CA THR A 134 5.31 37.44 2.68
C THR A 134 4.42 38.66 2.83
N CYS A 135 4.68 39.46 3.86
CA CYS A 135 4.09 40.77 4.04
C CYS A 135 4.45 41.69 2.86
N MET A 136 3.43 42.23 2.19
CA MET A 136 3.56 43.12 1.03
C MET A 136 4.08 44.51 1.39
N VAL A 137 4.07 44.89 2.68
CA VAL A 137 4.58 46.17 3.20
C VAL A 137 6.09 46.11 3.46
N CYS A 138 6.56 45.19 4.32
CA CYS A 138 7.98 45.13 4.72
C CYS A 138 8.86 44.16 3.93
N ASN A 139 8.25 43.34 3.06
CA ASN A 139 8.89 42.28 2.26
C ASN A 139 9.66 41.17 3.01
N LYS A 140 9.80 41.28 4.34
CA LYS A 140 10.61 40.38 5.18
C LYS A 140 9.78 39.43 6.05
N GLY A 141 8.71 39.93 6.68
CA GLY A 141 7.93 39.14 7.62
C GLY A 141 6.99 38.14 6.93
N THR A 142 6.98 36.88 7.39
CA THR A 142 5.96 35.89 7.02
C THR A 142 4.56 36.40 7.40
N SER A 143 3.58 36.18 6.54
CA SER A 143 2.28 36.82 6.60
C SER A 143 1.13 35.81 6.55
N ASN A 144 0.75 35.31 7.72
CA ASN A 144 -0.41 34.44 7.91
C ASN A 144 -1.74 35.22 7.95
N LYS A 145 -1.73 36.52 7.57
CA LYS A 145 -2.91 37.38 7.49
C LYS A 145 -3.06 37.91 6.06
N VAL A 146 -4.23 37.67 5.51
CA VAL A 146 -4.70 38.11 4.20
C VAL A 146 -6.00 38.87 4.44
N SER A 147 -6.23 39.96 3.72
CA SER A 147 -7.59 40.50 3.57
C SER A 147 -7.90 40.61 2.09
N TRP A 148 -8.93 39.86 1.67
CA TRP A 148 -9.33 39.77 0.28
C TRP A 148 -10.00 41.07 -0.20
N ARG A 149 -10.68 41.83 0.68
CA ARG A 149 -11.13 43.21 0.40
C ARG A 149 -9.96 44.18 0.25
N MET A 150 -9.01 44.18 1.19
CA MET A 150 -7.87 45.12 1.19
C MET A 150 -6.80 44.75 0.14
N ARG A 151 -6.91 43.57 -0.47
CA ARG A 151 -6.03 43.01 -1.51
C ARG A 151 -4.55 42.95 -1.12
N LEU A 152 -4.29 42.68 0.16
CA LEU A 152 -2.95 42.66 0.74
C LEU A 152 -2.72 41.51 1.72
N ARG A 153 -1.43 41.15 1.85
CA ARG A 153 -0.90 40.27 2.90
C ARG A 153 0.00 41.10 3.82
N VAL A 154 -0.22 41.06 5.12
CA VAL A 154 0.53 41.89 6.09
C VAL A 154 0.86 41.11 7.37
N CYS A 155 2.11 41.23 7.84
CA CYS A 155 2.55 40.62 9.10
C CYS A 155 2.16 41.53 10.28
N LEU A 156 2.11 40.95 11.48
CA LEU A 156 1.68 41.64 12.71
C LEU A 156 2.43 42.95 12.95
N LYS A 157 3.76 42.94 12.80
CA LYS A 157 4.65 44.12 12.95
C LYS A 157 4.31 45.27 11.99
N CYS A 158 3.61 45.01 10.89
CA CYS A 158 3.16 46.04 9.95
C CYS A 158 1.69 46.45 10.16
N LEU A 159 0.87 45.62 10.82
CA LEU A 159 -0.47 46.00 11.28
C LEU A 159 -0.40 47.00 12.44
N ASP A 160 0.59 46.87 13.32
CA ASP A 160 0.89 47.84 14.38
C ASP A 160 1.73 49.04 13.87
N GLY A 161 1.79 49.25 12.56
CA GLY A 161 2.50 50.37 11.92
C GLY A 161 1.55 51.42 11.35
N HIS A 162 2.07 52.64 11.15
CA HIS A 162 1.32 53.87 10.78
C HIS A 162 0.41 53.80 9.54
N LEU A 163 0.52 52.76 8.70
CA LEU A 163 -0.36 52.55 7.54
C LEU A 163 -1.75 52.03 7.93
N PHE A 164 -1.87 51.44 9.12
CA PHE A 164 -3.10 50.86 9.64
C PHE A 164 -3.49 51.52 10.95
N ALA A 165 -4.79 51.62 11.20
CA ALA A 165 -5.34 52.04 12.48
C ALA A 165 -6.28 50.96 13.02
N ARG A 166 -6.34 50.86 14.34
CA ARG A 166 -7.20 49.91 15.06
C ARG A 166 -8.62 50.46 15.14
N THR A 167 -9.62 49.60 15.00
CA THR A 167 -11.04 49.96 15.16
C THR A 167 -11.79 48.92 15.99
N ASN A 168 -12.75 49.40 16.77
CA ASN A 168 -13.78 48.59 17.42
C ASN A 168 -15.12 48.66 16.65
N ASP A 169 -15.26 49.59 15.70
CA ASP A 169 -16.44 49.77 14.86
C ASP A 169 -16.45 48.73 13.73
N PHE A 170 -17.37 47.77 13.80
CA PHE A 170 -17.62 46.77 12.74
C PHE A 170 -18.47 47.33 11.58
N LYS A 171 -18.15 48.53 11.09
CA LYS A 171 -18.84 49.13 9.93
C LYS A 171 -18.47 48.37 8.65
N HIS A 172 -19.34 47.45 8.23
CA HIS A 172 -19.18 46.53 7.08
C HIS A 172 -18.82 47.21 5.74
N GLU A 173 -19.05 48.51 5.64
CA GLU A 173 -18.72 49.40 4.53
C GLU A 173 -17.20 49.45 4.23
N TYR A 174 -16.33 49.29 5.24
CA TYR A 174 -14.88 49.46 5.08
C TYR A 174 -14.10 48.12 5.06
N PRO A 175 -13.14 47.94 4.14
CA PRO A 175 -12.17 46.85 4.15
C PRO A 175 -11.35 46.82 5.44
N THR A 176 -11.39 45.69 6.14
CA THR A 176 -10.67 45.46 7.39
C THR A 176 -9.87 44.16 7.35
N ILE A 177 -9.01 43.98 8.35
CA ILE A 177 -8.24 42.76 8.59
C ILE A 177 -8.12 42.50 10.09
N SER A 178 -8.38 41.27 10.53
CA SER A 178 -8.41 40.91 11.96
C SER A 178 -7.21 40.07 12.40
N ALA A 179 -6.54 40.53 13.46
CA ALA A 179 -5.40 39.86 14.07
C ALA A 179 -5.44 40.02 15.60
N HIS A 180 -5.23 38.92 16.34
CA HIS A 180 -5.22 38.90 17.81
C HIS A 180 -6.42 39.63 18.46
N TYR A 181 -7.63 39.35 17.95
CA TYR A 181 -8.91 39.94 18.39
C TYR A 181 -9.03 41.47 18.16
N VAL A 182 -8.06 42.09 17.50
CA VAL A 182 -8.09 43.49 17.06
C VAL A 182 -8.42 43.55 15.56
N THR A 183 -9.28 44.49 15.18
CA THR A 183 -9.61 44.79 13.78
C THR A 183 -8.83 46.03 13.33
N TYR A 184 -8.22 45.95 12.15
CA TYR A 184 -7.42 47.03 11.56
C TYR A 184 -8.04 47.46 10.22
N TYR A 185 -7.96 48.76 9.92
CA TYR A 185 -8.28 49.35 8.62
C TYR A 185 -7.07 50.10 8.05
N LEU A 186 -7.02 50.31 6.73
CA LEU A 186 -6.00 51.15 6.08
C LEU A 186 -6.32 52.62 6.36
N VAL A 187 -5.35 53.39 6.88
CA VAL A 187 -5.57 54.82 7.18
C VAL A 187 -5.97 55.60 5.91
N ALA A 188 -5.40 55.24 4.76
CA ALA A 188 -5.74 55.82 3.45
C ALA A 188 -7.22 55.63 3.05
N ASP A 189 -7.86 54.52 3.44
CA ASP A 189 -9.28 54.28 3.15
C ASP A 189 -10.22 55.19 3.97
N MET A 190 -9.69 55.96 4.94
CA MET A 190 -10.45 56.84 5.84
C MET A 190 -10.00 58.32 5.83
N GLN A 191 -9.02 58.71 4.99
CA GLN A 191 -8.59 60.12 4.89
C GLN A 191 -9.66 61.02 4.27
N ASN A 192 -9.88 62.22 4.82
CA ASN A 192 -10.88 63.16 4.29
C ASN A 192 -10.30 63.96 3.11
N GLY A 193 -10.88 63.78 1.92
CA GLY A 193 -10.55 64.52 0.69
C GLY A 193 -11.68 65.43 0.23
N THR A 194 -11.63 65.86 -1.02
CA THR A 194 -12.77 66.54 -1.69
C THR A 194 -13.91 65.56 -1.97
N GLN A 195 -15.14 66.05 -2.21
CA GLN A 195 -16.31 65.19 -2.47
C GLN A 195 -16.05 64.19 -3.61
N LYS A 196 -15.45 64.64 -4.72
CA LYS A 196 -15.07 63.76 -5.84
C LYS A 196 -14.12 62.63 -5.40
N SER A 197 -13.15 62.94 -4.53
CA SER A 197 -12.23 61.94 -3.94
C SER A 197 -12.93 60.99 -2.96
N PHE A 198 -14.09 61.38 -2.40
CA PHE A 198 -14.91 60.49 -1.58
C PHE A 198 -15.69 59.51 -2.46
N ASP A 199 -16.35 60.00 -3.51
CA ASP A 199 -17.18 59.17 -4.39
C ASP A 199 -16.34 58.12 -5.13
N GLU A 200 -15.18 58.52 -5.69
CA GLU A 200 -14.19 57.62 -6.30
C GLU A 200 -13.69 56.55 -5.32
N ARG A 201 -13.53 56.91 -4.03
CA ARG A 201 -13.13 55.97 -2.98
C ARG A 201 -14.25 54.99 -2.64
N ILE A 202 -15.49 55.45 -2.46
CA ILE A 202 -16.64 54.57 -2.19
C ILE A 202 -16.81 53.55 -3.32
N THR A 203 -16.67 53.98 -4.59
CA THR A 203 -16.65 53.06 -5.74
C THR A 203 -15.54 52.02 -5.62
N SER A 204 -14.30 52.42 -5.28
CA SER A 204 -13.19 51.48 -5.04
C SER A 204 -13.45 50.50 -3.88
N LEU A 205 -14.12 50.94 -2.81
CA LEU A 205 -14.45 50.13 -1.64
C LEU A 205 -15.53 49.08 -1.97
N ALA A 206 -16.56 49.46 -2.72
CA ALA A 206 -17.58 48.53 -3.24
C ALA A 206 -16.97 47.48 -4.19
N ARG A 207 -16.16 47.93 -5.16
CA ARG A 207 -15.41 47.07 -6.11
C ARG A 207 -14.41 46.12 -5.41
N ARG A 208 -13.96 46.47 -4.20
CA ARG A 208 -13.18 45.62 -3.30
C ARG A 208 -14.04 44.62 -2.51
N ALA A 209 -15.26 44.98 -2.17
CA ALA A 209 -16.21 44.12 -1.46
C ALA A 209 -16.75 42.98 -2.34
N GLU A 210 -17.15 43.28 -3.58
CA GLU A 210 -17.74 42.29 -4.50
C GLU A 210 -16.78 41.12 -4.80
N GLY A 211 -15.51 41.43 -5.08
CA GLY A 211 -14.50 40.43 -5.41
C GLY A 211 -14.12 39.49 -4.26
N GLU A 212 -14.34 39.87 -2.99
CA GLU A 212 -13.92 39.10 -1.82
C GLU A 212 -14.48 37.67 -1.83
N THR A 213 -15.75 37.50 -2.15
CA THR A 213 -16.42 36.19 -2.17
C THR A 213 -15.78 35.24 -3.20
N VAL A 214 -15.38 35.78 -4.34
CA VAL A 214 -14.71 35.05 -5.44
C VAL A 214 -13.31 34.61 -5.01
N PHE A 215 -12.57 35.47 -4.32
CA PHE A 215 -11.25 35.13 -3.75
C PHE A 215 -11.34 34.05 -2.67
N GLN A 216 -12.27 34.18 -1.72
CA GLN A 216 -12.47 33.18 -0.66
C GLN A 216 -12.90 31.81 -1.23
N ALA A 217 -13.80 31.81 -2.23
CA ALA A 217 -14.24 30.59 -2.91
C ALA A 217 -13.11 29.91 -3.69
N TRP A 218 -12.23 30.68 -4.34
CA TRP A 218 -11.04 30.15 -4.99
C TRP A 218 -10.02 29.60 -3.99
N GLU A 219 -9.69 30.34 -2.93
CA GLU A 219 -8.72 29.90 -1.91
C GLU A 219 -9.14 28.56 -1.30
N LYS A 220 -10.42 28.39 -0.97
CA LYS A 220 -10.97 27.12 -0.49
C LYS A 220 -10.74 25.98 -1.49
N ARG A 221 -11.16 26.14 -2.75
CA ARG A 221 -11.02 25.10 -3.79
C ARG A 221 -9.56 24.73 -4.05
N HIS A 222 -8.68 25.72 -4.10
CA HIS A 222 -7.24 25.49 -4.30
C HIS A 222 -6.60 24.77 -3.11
N LEU A 223 -7.00 25.09 -1.87
CA LEU A 223 -6.57 24.36 -0.67
C LEU A 223 -7.19 22.96 -0.53
N GLU A 224 -8.24 22.63 -1.28
CA GLU A 224 -8.82 21.28 -1.37
C GLU A 224 -8.04 20.44 -2.40
N ASP A 225 -7.83 20.97 -3.61
CA ASP A 225 -6.99 20.36 -4.66
C ASP A 225 -5.55 20.07 -4.20
N LEU A 226 -4.90 21.01 -3.51
CA LEU A 226 -3.55 20.80 -2.96
C LEU A 226 -3.48 19.66 -1.94
N LYS A 227 -4.56 19.35 -1.21
CA LYS A 227 -4.62 18.19 -0.28
C LYS A 227 -4.81 16.88 -1.02
N ASP A 228 -5.56 16.91 -2.13
CA ASP A 228 -5.90 15.71 -2.89
C ASP A 228 -4.73 15.31 -3.79
N LEU A 229 -4.05 16.28 -4.40
CA LEU A 229 -2.71 16.12 -4.98
C LEU A 229 -1.75 15.52 -3.95
N ALA A 230 -1.66 16.06 -2.74
CA ALA A 230 -0.79 15.53 -1.68
C ALA A 230 -1.20 14.11 -1.18
N GLY A 231 -2.44 13.69 -1.43
CA GLY A 231 -2.92 12.32 -1.22
C GLY A 231 -2.42 11.36 -2.30
N VAL A 232 -2.61 11.71 -3.58
CA VAL A 232 -2.10 10.93 -4.73
C VAL A 232 -0.57 10.79 -4.67
N ASP A 233 0.13 11.87 -4.35
CA ASP A 233 1.58 11.91 -4.19
C ASP A 233 2.06 10.99 -3.05
N ARG A 234 1.26 10.84 -1.98
CA ARG A 234 1.51 9.89 -0.89
C ARG A 234 1.28 8.43 -1.33
N GLN A 235 0.20 8.15 -2.05
CA GLN A 235 -0.11 6.82 -2.56
C GLN A 235 1.02 6.32 -3.47
N ASN A 236 1.41 7.13 -4.45
CA ASN A 236 2.53 6.82 -5.36
C ASN A 236 3.85 6.59 -4.60
N ALA A 237 4.15 7.42 -3.59
CA ALA A 237 5.34 7.26 -2.75
C ALA A 237 5.31 5.99 -1.86
N ILE A 238 4.13 5.51 -1.46
CA ILE A 238 3.96 4.23 -0.76
C ILE A 238 4.16 3.07 -1.75
N LEU A 239 3.57 3.14 -2.95
CA LEU A 239 3.68 2.10 -3.97
C LEU A 239 5.12 1.89 -4.43
N ALA A 240 5.86 2.96 -4.74
CA ALA A 240 7.28 2.86 -5.09
C ALA A 240 8.13 2.25 -3.94
N LYS A 241 7.83 2.59 -2.68
CA LYS A 241 8.51 1.98 -1.50
C LYS A 241 8.04 0.54 -1.20
N LEU A 242 6.94 0.06 -1.80
CA LEU A 242 6.47 -1.33 -1.74
C LEU A 242 7.04 -2.17 -2.88
N GLU A 243 7.16 -1.62 -4.08
CA GLU A 243 7.80 -2.27 -5.23
C GLU A 243 9.28 -2.57 -4.95
N GLY A 244 10.00 -1.61 -4.35
CA GLY A 244 11.35 -1.81 -3.80
C GLY A 244 11.44 -2.81 -2.64
N LEU A 245 10.32 -3.39 -2.20
CA LEU A 245 10.22 -4.49 -1.23
C LEU A 245 9.58 -5.76 -1.83
N GLY A 246 9.47 -5.85 -3.15
CA GLY A 246 8.96 -7.02 -3.86
C GLY A 246 7.43 -7.16 -3.89
N TRP A 247 6.70 -6.05 -3.69
CA TRP A 247 5.23 -6.02 -3.80
C TRP A 247 4.82 -5.15 -5.00
N LYS A 248 4.37 -5.79 -6.08
CA LYS A 248 3.91 -5.08 -7.28
C LYS A 248 2.48 -4.55 -7.08
N GLU A 249 2.20 -3.37 -7.62
CA GLU A 249 0.86 -2.77 -7.59
C GLU A 249 -0.21 -3.71 -8.17
N SER A 250 0.05 -4.31 -9.33
CA SER A 250 -0.87 -5.25 -9.98
C SER A 250 -1.19 -6.48 -9.12
N GLU A 251 -0.22 -7.00 -8.37
CA GLU A 251 -0.43 -8.13 -7.45
C GLU A 251 -1.32 -7.72 -6.27
N ILE A 252 -1.12 -6.51 -5.72
CA ILE A 252 -1.98 -5.99 -4.64
C ILE A 252 -3.40 -5.80 -5.16
N ILE A 253 -3.57 -5.23 -6.35
CA ILE A 253 -4.88 -5.03 -6.99
C ILE A 253 -5.57 -6.38 -7.27
N GLU A 254 -4.88 -7.42 -7.74
CA GLU A 254 -5.46 -8.76 -7.92
C GLU A 254 -5.90 -9.36 -6.57
N MET A 255 -5.03 -9.35 -5.55
CA MET A 255 -5.31 -9.93 -4.23
C MET A 255 -6.55 -9.33 -3.54
N TYR A 256 -6.89 -8.08 -3.85
CA TYR A 256 -8.03 -7.36 -3.28
C TYR A 256 -9.21 -7.22 -4.26
N GLY A 257 -9.14 -7.78 -5.47
CA GLY A 257 -10.26 -7.89 -6.40
C GLY A 257 -10.53 -6.64 -7.25
N GLY A 258 -9.48 -5.90 -7.64
CA GLY A 258 -9.59 -4.77 -8.57
C GLY A 258 -9.32 -3.39 -7.97
N GLY A 259 -8.83 -3.30 -6.73
CA GLY A 259 -8.47 -2.02 -6.11
C GLY A 259 -7.70 -2.16 -4.80
N PHE A 260 -7.30 -1.03 -4.20
CA PHE A 260 -6.63 -1.00 -2.90
C PHE A 260 -7.63 -1.03 -1.74
N PRO A 261 -7.34 -1.73 -0.63
CA PRO A 261 -8.25 -1.82 0.50
C PRO A 261 -8.35 -0.49 1.28
N ALA A 262 -9.55 -0.17 1.75
CA ALA A 262 -9.84 1.07 2.49
C ALA A 262 -9.07 1.17 3.83
N ASP A 263 -8.74 0.04 4.46
CA ASP A 263 -8.00 -0.04 5.72
C ASP A 263 -6.47 -0.05 5.55
N LEU A 264 -5.93 0.08 4.32
CA LEU A 264 -4.49 0.01 4.07
C LEU A 264 -3.73 1.06 4.90
N ALA A 265 -2.88 0.60 5.83
CA ALA A 265 -2.43 1.42 6.94
C ALA A 265 -1.73 2.73 6.51
N GLY A 266 -2.45 3.84 6.62
CA GLY A 266 -1.95 5.17 6.28
C GLY A 266 -1.82 5.48 4.78
N PHE A 267 -2.44 4.69 3.89
CA PHE A 267 -2.43 4.91 2.44
C PHE A 267 -3.30 6.12 2.03
N TRP A 268 -4.54 6.18 2.53
CA TRP A 268 -5.55 7.18 2.18
C TRP A 268 -5.42 8.53 2.92
N VAL A 269 -4.29 8.80 3.56
CA VAL A 269 -4.07 10.04 4.33
C VAL A 269 -3.71 11.17 3.37
N ARG A 270 -4.50 12.25 3.35
CA ARG A 270 -4.28 13.44 2.51
C ARG A 270 -3.13 14.33 3.03
N ARG A 271 -1.91 13.77 3.09
CA ARG A 271 -0.65 14.48 3.40
C ARG A 271 0.56 13.74 2.81
N LYS A 272 1.54 14.49 2.34
CA LYS A 272 2.83 13.97 1.84
C LYS A 272 3.45 12.91 2.78
N LEU A 273 4.03 11.86 2.20
CA LEU A 273 4.75 10.84 2.96
C LEU A 273 6.09 11.41 3.48
N THR A 274 6.35 11.25 4.79
CA THR A 274 7.67 11.48 5.39
C THR A 274 8.31 10.15 5.77
N ASP A 275 9.63 10.08 5.91
CA ASP A 275 10.28 8.82 6.36
C ASP A 275 10.05 8.52 7.85
N ALA A 276 9.55 9.48 8.63
CA ALA A 276 8.99 9.23 9.96
C ALA A 276 7.60 8.58 9.90
N ASP A 277 6.73 9.00 8.98
CA ASP A 277 5.46 8.33 8.68
C ASP A 277 5.73 6.91 8.14
N TRP A 278 6.63 6.77 7.17
CA TRP A 278 6.95 5.49 6.53
C TRP A 278 7.42 4.44 7.54
N ARG A 279 8.33 4.79 8.45
CA ARG A 279 8.78 3.90 9.55
C ARG A 279 7.63 3.38 10.42
N LYS A 280 6.58 4.18 10.63
CA LYS A 280 5.41 3.81 11.45
C LYS A 280 4.38 2.96 10.68
N ILE A 281 4.21 3.18 9.37
CA ILE A 281 3.18 2.47 8.57
C ILE A 281 3.71 1.21 7.88
N ARG A 282 4.98 1.19 7.44
CA ARG A 282 5.63 0.06 6.75
C ARG A 282 5.36 -1.32 7.41
N PRO A 283 5.58 -1.53 8.72
CA PRO A 283 5.34 -2.85 9.32
C PRO A 283 3.86 -3.25 9.29
N LYS A 284 2.94 -2.30 9.43
CA LYS A 284 1.48 -2.56 9.39
C LYS A 284 1.03 -2.96 7.98
N ILE A 285 1.45 -2.20 6.96
CA ILE A 285 1.19 -2.50 5.54
C ILE A 285 1.73 -3.89 5.18
N LEU A 286 3.00 -4.18 5.51
CA LEU A 286 3.61 -5.48 5.20
C LEU A 286 2.92 -6.63 5.94
N SER A 287 2.38 -6.40 7.13
CA SER A 287 1.56 -7.40 7.84
C SER A 287 0.22 -7.65 7.14
N GLN A 288 -0.50 -6.59 6.76
CA GLN A 288 -1.76 -6.69 5.99
C GLN A 288 -1.54 -7.44 4.67
N LEU A 289 -0.53 -7.05 3.88
CA LEU A 289 -0.22 -7.67 2.59
C LEU A 289 0.22 -9.13 2.72
N LYS A 290 1.08 -9.48 3.68
CA LYS A 290 1.48 -10.88 3.93
C LYS A 290 0.29 -11.75 4.36
N ALA A 291 -0.56 -11.26 5.25
CA ALA A 291 -1.77 -11.96 5.67
C ALA A 291 -2.74 -12.16 4.50
N LYS A 292 -2.89 -11.14 3.63
CA LYS A 292 -3.73 -11.26 2.43
C LYS A 292 -3.17 -12.24 1.42
N ARG A 293 -1.87 -12.18 1.10
CA ARG A 293 -1.22 -13.13 0.18
C ARG A 293 -1.41 -14.58 0.66
N LYS A 294 -1.24 -14.83 1.97
CA LYS A 294 -1.55 -16.13 2.58
C LYS A 294 -3.02 -16.53 2.39
N GLN A 295 -3.97 -15.66 2.72
CA GLN A 295 -5.41 -15.94 2.55
C GLN A 295 -5.78 -16.24 1.09
N VAL A 296 -5.20 -15.52 0.12
CA VAL A 296 -5.46 -15.72 -1.32
C VAL A 296 -4.89 -17.06 -1.79
N ILE A 297 -3.66 -17.41 -1.36
CA ILE A 297 -3.05 -18.72 -1.65
C ILE A 297 -3.89 -19.85 -1.04
N GLU A 298 -4.26 -19.77 0.24
CA GLU A 298 -5.11 -20.77 0.91
C GLU A 298 -6.49 -20.92 0.24
N LYS A 299 -7.06 -19.82 -0.28
CA LYS A 299 -8.30 -19.85 -1.07
C LYS A 299 -8.09 -20.54 -2.43
N LYS A 300 -7.04 -20.21 -3.18
CA LYS A 300 -6.72 -20.86 -4.48
C LYS A 300 -6.44 -22.36 -4.28
N ILE A 301 -5.65 -22.75 -3.26
CA ILE A 301 -5.41 -24.15 -2.89
C ILE A 301 -6.71 -24.91 -2.65
N ARG A 302 -7.62 -24.39 -1.82
CA ARG A 302 -8.93 -25.02 -1.50
C ARG A 302 -9.88 -25.06 -2.69
N MET A 303 -9.90 -24.01 -3.51
CA MET A 303 -10.78 -23.91 -4.69
C MET A 303 -10.43 -24.94 -5.76
N HIS A 304 -9.13 -25.15 -6.01
CA HIS A 304 -8.64 -26.05 -7.05
C HIS A 304 -8.38 -27.49 -6.56
N PHE A 305 -8.42 -27.74 -5.25
CA PHE A 305 -8.23 -29.07 -4.66
C PHE A 305 -9.13 -30.17 -5.28
N PRO A 306 -10.45 -29.96 -5.52
CA PRO A 306 -11.29 -30.98 -6.14
C PRO A 306 -10.79 -31.39 -7.54
N ASN A 307 -10.33 -30.44 -8.35
CA ASN A 307 -9.82 -30.69 -9.69
C ASN A 307 -8.52 -31.51 -9.64
N ARG A 308 -7.60 -31.20 -8.72
CA ARG A 308 -6.37 -31.98 -8.51
C ARG A 308 -6.64 -33.38 -7.98
N LEU A 309 -7.55 -33.53 -7.01
CA LEU A 309 -7.95 -34.85 -6.49
C LEU A 309 -8.64 -35.70 -7.57
N GLN A 310 -9.47 -35.08 -8.42
CA GLN A 310 -10.13 -35.77 -9.53
C GLN A 310 -9.10 -36.24 -10.58
N LYS A 311 -8.10 -35.42 -10.94
CA LYS A 311 -7.01 -35.85 -11.82
C LYS A 311 -6.15 -36.96 -11.23
N PHE A 312 -5.95 -36.97 -9.91
CA PHE A 312 -5.30 -38.10 -9.23
C PHE A 312 -6.15 -39.38 -9.33
N ARG A 313 -7.45 -39.29 -9.04
CA ARG A 313 -8.40 -40.43 -9.13
C ARG A 313 -8.43 -41.04 -10.53
N GLU A 314 -8.53 -40.23 -11.57
CA GLU A 314 -8.49 -40.70 -12.97
C GLU A 314 -7.23 -41.53 -13.28
N LYS A 315 -6.06 -41.08 -12.78
CA LYS A 315 -4.79 -41.80 -12.95
C LYS A 315 -4.68 -43.05 -12.07
N PHE A 316 -5.30 -43.02 -10.88
CA PHE A 316 -5.40 -44.18 -9.99
C PHE A 316 -6.34 -45.26 -10.54
N ASP A 317 -7.45 -44.87 -11.18
CA ASP A 317 -8.38 -45.77 -11.86
C ASP A 317 -7.76 -46.37 -13.13
N GLU A 318 -6.83 -45.67 -13.78
CA GLU A 318 -5.99 -46.20 -14.86
C GLU A 318 -5.02 -47.27 -14.34
N TRP A 319 -4.29 -46.99 -13.26
CA TRP A 319 -3.43 -47.99 -12.59
C TRP A 319 -4.23 -49.20 -12.10
N THR A 320 -5.40 -48.99 -11.50
CA THR A 320 -6.28 -50.06 -10.99
C THR A 320 -6.65 -51.09 -12.08
N LYS A 321 -6.81 -50.65 -13.33
CA LYS A 321 -7.13 -51.53 -14.48
C LYS A 321 -5.96 -52.38 -14.95
N THR A 322 -4.73 -52.09 -14.54
CA THR A 322 -3.55 -52.93 -14.86
C THR A 322 -3.31 -54.03 -13.83
N GLN A 323 -4.02 -54.02 -12.70
CA GLN A 323 -3.87 -54.98 -11.61
C GLN A 323 -4.76 -56.20 -11.81
N THR A 324 -4.20 -57.39 -11.58
CA THR A 324 -4.92 -58.68 -11.63
C THR A 324 -5.51 -59.11 -10.28
N MET A 325 -5.18 -58.39 -9.21
CA MET A 325 -5.58 -58.69 -7.84
C MET A 325 -7.02 -58.19 -7.54
N SER A 326 -7.73 -58.89 -6.65
CA SER A 326 -9.09 -58.48 -6.23
C SER A 326 -9.11 -57.06 -5.66
N SER A 327 -10.13 -56.28 -5.99
CA SER A 327 -10.25 -54.85 -5.62
C SER A 327 -10.27 -54.60 -4.11
N ILE A 328 -10.72 -55.57 -3.30
CA ILE A 328 -10.67 -55.49 -1.83
C ILE A 328 -9.23 -55.56 -1.27
N LEU A 329 -8.27 -56.00 -2.09
CA LEU A 329 -6.85 -56.05 -1.76
C LEU A 329 -6.05 -54.91 -2.43
N LEU A 330 -6.69 -53.98 -3.13
CA LEU A 330 -6.05 -52.75 -3.60
C LEU A 330 -6.20 -51.63 -2.55
N PRO A 331 -5.25 -50.66 -2.47
CA PRO A 331 -5.45 -49.46 -1.67
C PRO A 331 -6.62 -48.63 -2.17
N HIS A 332 -7.25 -47.85 -1.28
CA HIS A 332 -8.16 -46.80 -1.70
C HIS A 332 -7.35 -45.60 -2.22
N PRO A 333 -7.80 -44.83 -3.24
CA PRO A 333 -7.06 -43.67 -3.73
C PRO A 333 -6.71 -42.64 -2.64
N HIS A 334 -7.52 -42.53 -1.58
CA HIS A 334 -7.20 -41.64 -0.45
C HIS A 334 -6.00 -42.11 0.39
N ASP A 335 -5.67 -43.40 0.37
CA ASP A 335 -4.52 -43.94 1.11
C ASP A 335 -3.19 -43.52 0.47
N ILE A 336 -3.17 -43.45 -0.87
CA ILE A 336 -1.98 -43.13 -1.66
C ILE A 336 -1.84 -41.61 -1.87
N VAL A 337 -2.94 -40.88 -2.03
CA VAL A 337 -2.88 -39.41 -2.29
C VAL A 337 -2.31 -38.60 -1.11
N VAL A 338 -2.29 -39.17 0.10
CA VAL A 338 -1.70 -38.52 1.30
C VAL A 338 -0.22 -38.84 1.51
N MET A 339 0.38 -39.64 0.63
CA MET A 339 1.82 -39.92 0.57
C MET A 339 2.52 -38.97 -0.42
N GLU A 340 3.81 -38.69 -0.22
CA GLU A 340 4.58 -37.87 -1.19
C GLU A 340 4.99 -38.70 -2.41
N PRO A 341 5.01 -38.13 -3.64
CA PRO A 341 4.88 -36.70 -3.96
C PRO A 341 3.42 -36.18 -4.09
N PHE A 342 2.43 -37.06 -4.01
CA PHE A 342 1.04 -36.70 -4.27
C PHE A 342 0.45 -35.75 -3.23
N ARG A 343 0.87 -35.88 -1.97
CA ARG A 343 0.44 -35.05 -0.85
C ARG A 343 0.70 -33.57 -1.11
N SER A 344 1.95 -33.19 -1.37
CA SER A 344 2.30 -31.79 -1.67
C SER A 344 1.62 -31.28 -2.95
N ILE A 345 1.52 -32.13 -3.98
CA ILE A 345 0.87 -31.78 -5.26
C ILE A 345 -0.63 -31.54 -5.10
N VAL A 346 -1.35 -32.34 -4.32
CA VAL A 346 -2.81 -32.27 -4.20
C VAL A 346 -3.26 -31.29 -3.10
N PHE A 347 -2.61 -31.24 -1.94
CA PHE A 347 -3.11 -30.49 -0.77
C PHE A 347 -2.48 -29.11 -0.55
N ASP A 348 -1.29 -28.85 -1.12
CA ASP A 348 -0.54 -27.60 -0.89
C ASP A 348 -0.22 -26.82 -2.18
N SER A 349 -0.32 -27.44 -3.36
CA SER A 349 -0.23 -26.72 -4.64
C SER A 349 -1.39 -25.73 -4.84
N TYR A 350 -1.08 -24.56 -5.39
CA TYR A 350 -2.07 -23.57 -5.82
C TYR A 350 -2.51 -23.74 -7.29
N ALA A 351 -1.91 -24.68 -8.04
CA ALA A 351 -2.25 -24.93 -9.44
C ALA A 351 -3.67 -25.50 -9.60
N GLU A 352 -4.32 -25.22 -10.73
CA GLU A 352 -5.69 -25.68 -10.98
C GLU A 352 -5.77 -27.20 -11.18
N THR A 353 -4.83 -27.75 -11.94
CA THR A 353 -4.69 -29.18 -12.23
C THR A 353 -3.29 -29.66 -11.86
N ALA A 354 -3.07 -30.96 -11.96
CA ALA A 354 -1.76 -31.59 -11.85
C ALA A 354 -1.72 -32.84 -12.72
N GLU A 355 -0.51 -33.22 -13.16
CA GLU A 355 -0.25 -34.47 -13.85
C GLU A 355 0.39 -35.49 -12.89
N PHE A 356 0.09 -36.77 -13.10
CA PHE A 356 0.49 -37.87 -12.22
C PHE A 356 1.05 -39.03 -13.05
N LYS A 357 2.13 -39.65 -12.57
CA LYS A 357 2.79 -40.79 -13.23
C LYS A 357 2.23 -42.10 -12.67
N LEU A 358 2.07 -43.12 -13.52
CA LEU A 358 1.69 -44.46 -13.07
C LEU A 358 2.77 -45.06 -12.17
N ASP A 359 4.05 -44.88 -12.50
CA ASP A 359 5.19 -45.48 -11.79
C ASP A 359 5.26 -45.06 -10.31
N ASP A 360 4.94 -43.80 -10.01
CA ASP A 360 4.87 -43.30 -8.63
C ASP A 360 3.65 -43.86 -7.88
N ILE A 361 2.51 -44.07 -8.56
CA ILE A 361 1.32 -44.72 -7.96
C ILE A 361 1.63 -46.19 -7.67
N ASP A 362 2.21 -46.89 -8.64
CA ASP A 362 2.54 -48.31 -8.58
C ASP A 362 3.56 -48.63 -7.48
N ARG A 363 4.63 -47.84 -7.35
CA ARG A 363 5.59 -47.94 -6.24
C ARG A 363 4.88 -47.79 -4.89
N LEU A 364 4.16 -46.69 -4.68
CA LEU A 364 3.55 -46.36 -3.40
C LEU A 364 2.40 -47.33 -3.04
N ALA A 365 1.65 -47.81 -4.03
CA ALA A 365 0.65 -48.86 -3.83
C ALA A 365 1.28 -50.19 -3.41
N LYS A 366 2.41 -50.58 -4.01
CA LYS A 366 3.16 -51.79 -3.60
C LYS A 366 3.73 -51.67 -2.19
N GLU A 367 4.33 -50.53 -1.84
CA GLU A 367 4.79 -50.23 -0.47
C GLU A 367 3.64 -50.28 0.55
N TRP A 368 2.48 -49.71 0.21
CA TRP A 368 1.28 -49.76 1.07
C TRP A 368 0.74 -51.19 1.22
N ILE A 369 0.68 -51.97 0.13
CA ILE A 369 0.26 -53.37 0.13
C ILE A 369 1.20 -54.20 1.02
N GLU A 370 2.52 -54.03 0.89
CA GLU A 370 3.49 -54.73 1.71
C GLU A 370 3.36 -54.34 3.20
N SER A 371 3.18 -53.05 3.50
CA SER A 371 2.96 -52.52 4.84
C SER A 371 1.69 -53.10 5.49
N ARG A 372 0.57 -53.13 4.76
CA ARG A 372 -0.66 -53.84 5.16
C ARG A 372 -0.38 -55.30 5.49
N ASN A 373 0.27 -56.02 4.58
CA ASN A 373 0.42 -57.46 4.70
C ASN A 373 1.28 -57.80 5.94
N LYS A 374 2.34 -57.01 6.19
CA LYS A 374 3.11 -57.03 7.45
C LYS A 374 2.22 -56.75 8.67
N PHE A 375 1.37 -55.71 8.62
CA PHE A 375 0.45 -55.40 9.72
C PHE A 375 -0.52 -56.55 10.03
N ILE A 376 -1.20 -57.11 9.02
CA ILE A 376 -2.14 -58.23 9.19
C ILE A 376 -1.41 -59.46 9.73
N PHE A 377 -0.23 -59.80 9.19
CA PHE A 377 0.60 -60.90 9.66
C PHE A 377 0.97 -60.73 11.15
N PHE A 378 1.38 -59.52 11.55
CA PHE A 378 1.69 -59.21 12.95
C PHE A 378 0.48 -59.09 13.90
N LEU A 379 -0.76 -59.15 13.39
CA LEU A 379 -1.94 -59.34 14.25
C LEU A 379 -2.18 -60.82 14.57
N LEU A 380 -1.67 -61.77 13.77
CA LEU A 380 -1.92 -63.19 13.97
C LEU A 380 -1.21 -63.74 15.22
N PRO A 381 -1.78 -64.75 15.92
CA PRO A 381 -1.06 -65.53 16.92
C PRO A 381 0.22 -66.16 16.38
N ILE A 382 1.23 -66.33 17.25
CA ILE A 382 2.58 -66.82 16.88
C ILE A 382 2.53 -68.12 16.06
N HIS A 383 1.72 -69.09 16.48
CA HIS A 383 1.59 -70.38 15.77
C HIS A 383 1.02 -70.25 14.34
N LEU A 384 0.22 -69.21 14.05
CA LEU A 384 -0.24 -68.91 12.69
C LEU A 384 0.84 -68.13 11.92
N GLN A 385 1.56 -67.20 12.55
CA GLN A 385 2.72 -66.54 11.94
C GLN A 385 3.77 -67.56 11.49
N GLU A 386 4.03 -68.59 12.31
CA GLU A 386 4.94 -69.70 11.98
C GLU A 386 4.40 -70.57 10.84
N ARG A 387 3.12 -71.00 10.93
CA ARG A 387 2.46 -71.83 9.90
C ARG A 387 2.44 -71.17 8.52
N TYR A 388 2.22 -69.85 8.45
CA TYR A 388 2.11 -69.11 7.20
C TYR A 388 3.40 -68.37 6.78
N ARG A 389 4.52 -68.62 7.47
CA ARG A 389 5.81 -67.93 7.26
C ARG A 389 6.43 -68.15 5.88
N THR A 390 6.10 -69.27 5.22
CA THR A 390 6.68 -69.70 3.93
C THR A 390 5.64 -69.89 2.82
N THR A 391 4.35 -69.70 3.13
CA THR A 391 3.27 -69.71 2.13
C THR A 391 3.11 -68.34 1.50
N ASP A 392 2.59 -68.26 0.28
CA ASP A 392 2.15 -67.00 -0.30
C ASP A 392 0.91 -66.45 0.43
N PHE A 393 1.18 -65.58 1.40
CA PHE A 393 0.22 -64.89 2.26
C PHE A 393 -0.71 -63.95 1.47
N LEU A 394 -0.38 -63.65 0.20
CA LEU A 394 -1.07 -62.65 -0.62
C LEU A 394 -2.40 -63.13 -1.21
N SER A 395 -2.62 -64.45 -1.27
CA SER A 395 -3.77 -65.05 -1.96
C SER A 395 -5.15 -64.64 -1.42
N GLY A 396 -5.23 -64.20 -0.16
CA GLY A 396 -6.40 -63.53 0.44
C GLY A 396 -7.64 -64.38 0.70
N GLU A 397 -7.90 -65.40 -0.12
CA GLU A 397 -9.07 -66.27 -0.01
C GLU A 397 -9.14 -67.03 1.33
N PRO A 398 -8.05 -67.64 1.87
CA PRO A 398 -8.07 -68.25 3.20
C PRO A 398 -8.23 -67.19 4.30
N LEU A 399 -7.57 -66.04 4.13
CA LEU A 399 -7.56 -64.96 5.12
C LEU A 399 -8.94 -64.28 5.26
N SER A 400 -9.79 -64.36 4.24
CA SER A 400 -11.16 -63.79 4.24
C SER A 400 -12.05 -64.31 5.38
N ARG A 401 -11.74 -65.51 5.90
CA ARG A 401 -12.44 -66.16 7.03
C ARG A 401 -12.06 -65.58 8.39
N LEU A 402 -10.88 -64.97 8.51
CA LEU A 402 -10.33 -64.54 9.79
C LEU A 402 -11.21 -63.49 10.48
N VAL A 403 -11.38 -63.67 11.80
CA VAL A 403 -12.12 -62.77 12.68
C VAL A 403 -11.14 -62.02 13.58
N PHE A 404 -11.35 -60.71 13.68
CA PHE A 404 -10.63 -59.77 14.52
C PHE A 404 -11.59 -59.16 15.53
N LEU A 405 -11.05 -58.64 16.64
CA LEU A 405 -11.81 -57.95 17.67
C LEU A 405 -11.40 -56.47 17.73
N ARG A 406 -12.40 -55.61 17.89
CA ARG A 406 -12.21 -54.17 18.11
C ARG A 406 -13.17 -53.68 19.18
N ARG A 407 -12.64 -53.35 20.37
CA ARG A 407 -13.44 -53.01 21.56
C ARG A 407 -14.58 -54.02 21.81
N GLY A 408 -14.24 -55.32 21.79
CA GLY A 408 -15.19 -56.43 21.95
C GLY A 408 -16.04 -56.80 20.73
N ASN A 409 -16.09 -55.98 19.67
CA ASN A 409 -16.90 -56.26 18.48
C ASN A 409 -16.15 -57.15 17.48
N ARG A 410 -16.82 -58.18 16.94
CA ARG A 410 -16.28 -59.06 15.89
C ARG A 410 -16.25 -58.35 14.53
N LEU A 411 -15.09 -58.38 13.86
CA LEU A 411 -14.85 -57.88 12.51
C LEU A 411 -14.27 -59.01 11.65
N ARG A 412 -14.82 -59.28 10.46
CA ARG A 412 -14.15 -60.18 9.48
C ARG A 412 -13.06 -59.42 8.74
N LEU A 413 -12.02 -60.11 8.23
CA LEU A 413 -10.96 -59.45 7.44
C LEU A 413 -11.52 -58.57 6.31
N ARG A 414 -12.57 -59.01 5.61
CA ARG A 414 -13.29 -58.19 4.63
C ARG A 414 -13.68 -56.80 5.16
N LYS A 415 -14.28 -56.74 6.35
CA LYS A 415 -14.66 -55.48 7.02
C LYS A 415 -13.47 -54.71 7.63
N LEU A 416 -12.34 -55.38 7.81
CA LEU A 416 -11.06 -54.78 8.18
C LEU A 416 -10.32 -54.19 6.96
N LEU A 417 -10.66 -54.59 5.74
CA LEU A 417 -10.10 -54.04 4.50
C LEU A 417 -10.98 -52.93 3.91
N GLU A 418 -12.31 -53.06 4.00
CA GLU A 418 -13.30 -52.13 3.41
C GLU A 418 -13.41 -50.75 4.09
N GLY A 419 -12.47 -50.32 4.95
CA GLY A 419 -12.49 -49.00 5.60
C GLY A 419 -13.50 -48.82 6.76
N GLN A 420 -14.65 -49.49 6.68
CA GLN A 420 -15.96 -49.19 7.33
C GLN A 420 -16.00 -48.87 8.84
N TYR A 421 -14.95 -49.14 9.61
CA TYR A 421 -14.96 -49.00 11.07
C TYR A 421 -13.94 -47.96 11.61
N PHE A 422 -13.08 -47.40 10.76
CA PHE A 422 -11.82 -46.76 11.18
C PHE A 422 -11.89 -45.24 11.26
N TYR A 423 -12.83 -44.75 12.08
CA TYR A 423 -12.86 -43.34 12.48
C TYR A 423 -11.66 -42.97 13.36
N TYR A 424 -10.90 -41.95 12.94
CA TYR A 424 -9.79 -41.38 13.70
C TYR A 424 -10.28 -40.66 14.96
N LYS A 425 -9.52 -40.79 16.04
CA LYS A 425 -9.47 -39.74 17.05
C LYS A 425 -8.77 -38.51 16.43
N ARG A 426 -9.54 -37.48 16.07
CA ARG A 426 -9.00 -36.23 15.49
C ARG A 426 -8.05 -35.46 16.43
N SER A 427 -8.04 -35.80 17.72
CA SER A 427 -7.11 -35.29 18.74
C SER A 427 -5.66 -35.76 18.55
N ASP A 428 -5.44 -36.88 17.87
CA ASP A 428 -4.18 -37.60 17.87
C ASP A 428 -3.35 -37.33 16.58
N LEU A 429 -3.88 -36.45 15.70
CA LEU A 429 -3.28 -36.05 14.43
C LEU A 429 -2.39 -34.81 14.58
N GLN A 430 -1.28 -34.77 13.83
CA GLN A 430 -0.48 -33.54 13.74
C GLN A 430 -1.26 -32.42 13.01
N PRO A 431 -1.00 -31.13 13.30
CA PRO A 431 -1.75 -30.02 12.71
C PRO A 431 -1.73 -29.98 11.17
N ALA A 432 -0.65 -30.48 10.54
CA ALA A 432 -0.54 -30.59 9.08
C ALA A 432 -1.49 -31.65 8.51
N ASP A 433 -1.62 -32.81 9.16
CA ASP A 433 -2.55 -33.86 8.74
C ASP A 433 -4.00 -33.45 9.00
N LEU A 434 -4.29 -32.80 10.13
CA LEU A 434 -5.64 -32.33 10.46
C LEU A 434 -6.23 -31.41 9.36
N LYS A 435 -5.39 -30.60 8.68
CA LYS A 435 -5.78 -29.81 7.50
C LYS A 435 -6.22 -30.72 6.33
N ILE A 436 -5.48 -31.80 6.07
CA ILE A 436 -5.74 -32.76 4.99
C ILE A 436 -7.02 -33.56 5.27
N PHE A 437 -7.21 -34.06 6.49
CA PHE A 437 -8.44 -34.73 6.94
C PHE A 437 -9.68 -33.80 7.00
N GLN A 438 -9.50 -32.48 6.91
CA GLN A 438 -10.59 -31.50 6.71
C GLN A 438 -10.88 -31.21 5.22
N MET A 439 -9.98 -31.58 4.31
CA MET A 439 -10.14 -31.37 2.87
C MET A 439 -10.64 -32.63 2.15
N LEU A 440 -10.21 -33.82 2.56
CA LEU A 440 -10.69 -35.08 1.99
C LEU A 440 -12.17 -35.33 2.33
N PRO A 441 -13.02 -35.69 1.34
CA PRO A 441 -14.31 -36.30 1.62
C PRO A 441 -14.11 -37.74 2.13
N ASP A 442 -15.09 -38.27 2.85
CA ASP A 442 -15.06 -39.67 3.27
C ASP A 442 -15.07 -40.65 2.06
N PRO A 443 -14.48 -41.85 2.20
CA PRO A 443 -13.84 -42.39 3.40
C PRO A 443 -12.47 -41.78 3.69
N SER A 444 -12.15 -41.61 4.97
CA SER A 444 -10.84 -41.17 5.44
C SER A 444 -9.72 -42.18 5.08
N PRO A 445 -8.49 -41.72 4.74
CA PRO A 445 -7.32 -42.57 4.52
C PRO A 445 -7.07 -43.58 5.65
N TRP A 446 -6.61 -44.77 5.34
CA TRP A 446 -6.41 -45.85 6.31
C TRP A 446 -5.25 -45.63 7.30
N ASN A 447 -5.33 -46.22 8.49
CA ASN A 447 -4.33 -46.11 9.56
C ASN A 447 -3.93 -47.47 10.15
N TRP A 448 -2.64 -47.83 10.06
CA TRP A 448 -2.05 -49.08 10.55
C TRP A 448 -1.73 -49.09 12.06
N SER A 449 -2.56 -48.47 12.90
CA SER A 449 -2.37 -48.51 14.36
C SER A 449 -2.86 -49.82 14.97
N LYS A 450 -1.93 -50.52 15.66
CA LYS A 450 -2.23 -51.77 16.39
C LYS A 450 -3.12 -51.56 17.60
N GLU A 451 -3.19 -50.34 18.15
CA GLU A 451 -3.97 -50.01 19.37
C GLU A 451 -5.50 -50.15 19.19
N LEU A 452 -5.95 -50.44 17.97
CA LEU A 452 -7.36 -50.45 17.59
C LEU A 452 -7.90 -51.84 17.19
N VAL A 453 -7.06 -52.87 17.06
CA VAL A 453 -7.44 -54.18 16.50
C VAL A 453 -6.61 -55.31 17.11
N GLU A 454 -7.27 -56.38 17.52
CA GLU A 454 -6.65 -57.62 18.00
C GLU A 454 -7.22 -58.84 17.24
N PHE A 455 -6.56 -60.00 17.32
CA PHE A 455 -7.08 -61.23 16.70
C PHE A 455 -8.22 -61.85 17.53
N GLY A 456 -9.29 -62.27 16.88
CA GLY A 456 -10.44 -62.88 17.52
C GLY A 456 -10.33 -64.39 17.54
N TYR A 457 -10.01 -64.97 18.70
CA TYR A 457 -10.21 -66.41 18.92
C TYR A 457 -11.70 -66.74 18.88
N GLU A 458 -12.09 -67.68 18.01
CA GLU A 458 -13.39 -68.32 18.13
C GLU A 458 -13.37 -69.27 19.33
N PHE A 459 -14.01 -68.88 20.42
CA PHE A 459 -14.45 -69.82 21.44
C PHE A 459 -15.53 -70.71 20.82
N THR A 460 -15.13 -71.85 20.28
CA THR A 460 -16.01 -72.94 19.87
C THR A 460 -16.59 -73.62 21.11
N GLY A 461 -17.61 -72.96 21.68
CA GLY A 461 -18.31 -73.40 22.88
C GLY A 461 -19.08 -74.71 22.66
N VAL A 462 -18.38 -75.83 22.83
CA VAL A 462 -18.90 -77.19 23.02
C VAL A 462 -19.99 -77.61 22.02
N PHE A 463 -19.58 -78.11 20.85
CA PHE A 463 -19.73 -79.53 20.52
C PHE A 463 -18.72 -79.91 19.42
N GLY A 464 -18.37 -81.19 19.35
CA GLY A 464 -17.13 -81.63 18.71
C GLY A 464 -17.15 -81.65 17.18
N SER A 465 -16.31 -80.81 16.57
CA SER A 465 -15.52 -81.20 15.39
C SER A 465 -14.19 -80.45 15.44
N THR A 466 -13.08 -81.19 15.48
CA THR A 466 -11.81 -80.64 15.00
C THR A 466 -11.89 -80.42 13.49
N ASP A 467 -10.93 -79.68 12.95
CA ASP A 467 -10.77 -79.47 11.50
C ASP A 467 -11.95 -78.81 10.79
N HIS A 468 -12.18 -77.52 11.07
CA HIS A 468 -12.26 -76.47 10.04
C HIS A 468 -12.03 -75.09 10.65
N TRP A 469 -10.92 -74.44 10.25
CA TRP A 469 -10.63 -73.01 10.42
C TRP A 469 -10.68 -72.31 9.03
#